data_AF-A0AAU9TSJ0-F1
#
_entry.id   AF-A0AAU9TSJ0-F1
#
_cell.length_a   1.000
_cell.length_b   1.000
_cell.length_c   1.000
_cell.angle_alpha   90.00
_cell.angle_beta   90.00
_cell.angle_gamma   90.00
#
_symmetry.space_group_name_H-M   'P 1'
#
loop_
_entity.id
_entity.type
_entity.pdbx_description
1 polymer ?
#
loop_
_entity_poly.entity_id
_entity_poly.type
_entity_poly.pdbx_seq_one_letter_code
_entity_poly.pdbx_strand_id
1 'polypeptide(L)'
;MESEGFTETFREISKKQLFDIMQECPDKKIDAKMSFLERKIIELTKCPDSDLAKLKHTLSRFKYDYKQKWTSANYKQERFLKNNEEWLKETLKFAIWSKEKAGRPTIEFAESSDRSKRRKTKGLREKVSAEELTYAAQMSQRAEGNKDVSKIIKNITLTPTRATKFRKKTMGNPT
;
A
#
# COMPACT_ATOMS: atom_id res chain seq x y z
N MET A 1 -18.51 -21.34 8.88
CA MET A 1 -17.06 -21.30 9.17
C MET A 1 -16.51 -20.16 8.32
N GLU A 2 -16.51 -18.96 8.88
CA GLU A 2 -16.09 -17.76 8.17
C GLU A 2 -14.56 -17.81 8.05
N SER A 3 -14.05 -18.04 6.84
CA SER A 3 -12.63 -17.92 6.55
C SER A 3 -12.27 -16.46 6.74
N GLU A 4 -11.54 -16.16 7.82
CA GLU A 4 -10.94 -14.84 8.03
C GLU A 4 -10.20 -14.43 6.76
N GLY A 5 -10.68 -13.38 6.10
CA GLY A 5 -10.18 -12.90 4.82
C GLY A 5 -8.75 -12.37 4.95
N PHE A 6 -7.78 -13.27 4.92
CA PHE A 6 -6.38 -12.94 4.70
C PHE A 6 -6.10 -13.02 3.22
N THR A 7 -5.67 -11.91 2.63
CA THR A 7 -5.07 -11.91 1.30
C THR A 7 -3.64 -12.43 1.43
N GLU A 8 -3.39 -13.63 0.93
CA GLU A 8 -2.04 -14.19 0.86
C GLU A 8 -1.30 -13.55 -0.32
N THR A 9 -0.29 -12.74 -0.02
CA THR A 9 0.64 -12.22 -1.02
C THR A 9 2.03 -12.79 -0.74
N PHE A 10 2.88 -12.93 -1.74
CA PHE A 10 4.21 -13.51 -1.55
C PHE A 10 5.28 -12.42 -1.57
N ARG A 11 6.20 -12.48 -0.61
CA ARG A 11 7.46 -11.74 -0.59
C ARG A 11 8.60 -12.66 -0.96
N GLU A 12 9.43 -12.21 -1.88
CA GLU A 12 10.74 -12.82 -2.10
C GLU A 12 11.77 -12.14 -1.19
N ILE A 13 12.47 -12.95 -0.39
CA ILE A 13 13.56 -12.49 0.47
C ILE A 13 14.81 -13.26 0.06
N SER A 14 15.90 -12.57 -0.24
CA SER A 14 17.16 -13.22 -0.61
C SER A 14 17.82 -13.88 0.60
N LYS A 15 18.58 -14.95 0.36
CA LYS A 15 19.36 -15.60 1.43
C LYS A 15 20.39 -14.64 2.02
N LYS A 16 20.88 -13.67 1.25
CA LYS A 16 21.69 -12.55 1.75
C LYS A 16 20.93 -11.68 2.76
N GLN A 17 19.69 -11.30 2.47
CA GLN A 17 18.87 -10.55 3.43
C GLN A 17 18.64 -11.33 4.73
N LEU A 18 18.40 -12.65 4.63
CA LEU A 18 18.29 -13.50 5.82
C LEU A 18 19.59 -13.53 6.63
N PHE A 19 20.74 -13.60 5.95
CA PHE A 19 22.05 -13.50 6.58
C PHE A 19 22.27 -12.16 7.27
N ASP A 20 21.95 -11.06 6.62
CA ASP A 20 22.11 -9.71 7.17
C ASP A 20 21.25 -9.54 8.44
N ILE A 21 19.99 -9.99 8.41
CA ILE A 21 19.11 -10.03 9.60
C ILE A 21 19.75 -10.85 10.73
N MET A 22 20.40 -11.98 10.43
CA MET A 22 21.10 -12.76 11.46
C MET A 22 22.29 -12.01 12.08
N GLN A 23 22.94 -11.08 11.36
CA GLN A 23 24.06 -10.31 11.88
C GLN A 23 23.62 -9.15 12.77
N GLU A 24 22.37 -8.70 12.67
CA GLU A 24 21.80 -7.74 13.63
C GLU A 24 21.70 -8.31 15.05
N CYS A 25 21.72 -9.65 15.19
CA CYS A 25 21.70 -10.30 16.49
C CYS A 25 23.05 -10.16 17.21
N PRO A 26 23.09 -9.62 18.44
CA PRO A 26 24.33 -9.42 19.20
C PRO A 26 24.92 -10.73 19.75
N ASP A 27 24.15 -11.83 19.78
CA ASP A 27 24.61 -13.11 20.29
C ASP A 27 25.58 -13.78 19.31
N LYS A 28 26.64 -14.40 19.84
CA LYS A 28 27.63 -15.16 19.05
C LYS A 28 27.15 -16.58 18.73
N LYS A 29 26.22 -17.13 19.51
CA LYS A 29 25.71 -18.50 19.32
C LYS A 29 24.83 -18.57 18.09
N ILE A 30 25.14 -19.51 17.18
CA ILE A 30 24.38 -19.69 15.94
C ILE A 30 22.93 -20.02 16.22
N ASP A 31 22.63 -20.88 17.19
CA ASP A 31 21.24 -21.24 17.51
C ASP A 31 20.44 -20.03 18.01
N ALA A 32 21.05 -19.14 18.79
CA ALA A 32 20.42 -17.88 19.20
C ALA A 32 20.15 -16.97 18.00
N LYS A 33 21.10 -16.85 17.06
CA LYS A 33 20.91 -16.12 15.79
C LYS A 33 19.77 -16.72 14.96
N MET A 34 19.62 -18.05 14.96
CA MET A 34 18.53 -18.74 14.23
C MET A 34 17.15 -18.49 14.86
N SER A 35 17.07 -18.46 16.19
CA SER A 35 15.83 -18.10 16.89
C SER A 35 15.51 -16.60 16.73
N PHE A 36 16.52 -15.74 16.65
CA PHE A 36 16.34 -14.32 16.33
C PHE A 36 15.78 -14.14 14.92
N LEU A 37 16.36 -14.82 13.92
CA LEU A 37 15.88 -14.80 12.55
C LEU A 37 14.41 -15.22 12.44
N GLU A 38 14.03 -16.32 13.09
CA GLU A 38 12.63 -16.77 13.10
C GLU A 38 11.68 -15.68 13.62
N ARG A 39 12.00 -15.08 14.76
CA ARG A 39 11.18 -14.00 15.33
C ARG A 39 11.06 -12.82 14.38
N LYS A 40 12.17 -12.42 13.75
CA LYS A 40 12.17 -11.31 12.79
C LYS A 40 11.38 -11.61 11.54
N ILE A 41 11.44 -12.84 11.02
CA ILE A 41 10.67 -13.22 9.85
C ILE A 41 9.17 -13.29 10.18
N ILE A 42 8.79 -13.79 11.36
CA ILE A 42 7.40 -13.76 11.84
C ILE A 42 6.88 -12.32 11.92
N GLU A 43 7.68 -11.40 12.47
CA GLU A 43 7.35 -9.98 12.55
C GLU A 43 7.18 -9.35 11.15
N LEU A 44 8.10 -9.66 10.22
CA LEU A 44 8.08 -9.12 8.85
C LEU A 44 6.90 -9.64 8.01
N THR A 45 6.55 -10.92 8.15
CA THR A 45 5.47 -11.53 7.38
C THR A 45 4.11 -11.33 8.03
N LYS A 46 4.07 -10.92 9.30
CA LYS A 46 2.85 -10.81 10.13
C LYS A 46 2.10 -12.14 10.21
N CYS A 47 2.84 -13.24 10.24
CA CYS A 47 2.30 -14.59 10.26
C CYS A 47 1.36 -14.82 11.45
N PRO A 48 0.13 -15.32 11.23
CA PRO A 48 -0.74 -15.74 12.32
C PRO A 48 -0.22 -17.02 12.98
N ASP A 49 -0.64 -17.25 14.22
CA ASP A 49 -0.20 -18.40 15.02
C ASP A 49 -0.52 -19.75 14.37
N SER A 50 -1.64 -19.81 13.62
CA SER A 50 -2.08 -20.98 12.85
C SER A 50 -1.08 -21.46 11.81
N ASP A 51 -0.33 -20.54 11.19
CA ASP A 51 0.54 -20.83 10.05
C ASP A 51 2.03 -20.77 10.39
N LEU A 52 2.37 -20.59 11.68
CA LEU A 52 3.75 -20.59 12.16
C LEU A 52 4.51 -21.86 11.77
N ALA A 53 3.84 -23.02 11.77
CA ALA A 53 4.46 -24.30 11.39
C ALA A 53 4.93 -24.28 9.92
N LYS A 54 4.11 -23.74 9.00
CA LYS A 54 4.46 -23.61 7.59
C LYS A 54 5.65 -22.68 7.40
N LEU A 55 5.62 -21.53 8.07
CA LEU A 55 6.72 -20.57 8.02
C LEU A 55 8.05 -21.16 8.53
N LYS A 56 8.00 -21.87 9.67
CA LYS A 56 9.17 -22.55 10.24
C LYS A 56 9.69 -23.63 9.29
N HIS A 57 8.80 -24.42 8.68
CA HIS A 57 9.18 -25.42 7.69
C HIS A 57 9.94 -24.81 6.50
N THR A 58 9.49 -23.67 5.97
CA THR A 58 10.19 -22.94 4.90
C THR A 58 11.59 -22.50 5.34
N LEU A 59 11.75 -22.05 6.59
CA LEU A 59 13.05 -21.66 7.14
C LEU A 59 13.96 -22.85 7.47
N SER A 60 13.43 -24.03 7.76
CA SER A 60 14.21 -25.19 8.16
C SER A 60 15.29 -25.55 7.14
N ARG A 61 14.95 -25.52 5.85
CA ARG A 61 15.92 -25.83 4.79
C ARG A 61 17.06 -24.81 4.75
N PHE A 62 16.73 -23.52 4.83
CA PHE A 62 17.72 -22.45 4.90
C PHE A 62 18.64 -22.62 6.12
N LYS A 63 18.09 -22.90 7.30
CA LYS A 63 18.86 -23.10 8.53
C LYS A 63 19.86 -24.24 8.41
N TYR A 64 19.42 -25.36 7.85
CA TYR A 64 20.27 -26.52 7.61
C TYR A 64 21.42 -26.18 6.65
N ASP A 65 21.09 -25.64 5.48
CA ASP A 65 22.08 -25.29 4.45
C ASP A 65 23.06 -24.23 4.97
N TYR A 66 22.57 -23.23 5.72
CA TYR A 66 23.40 -22.23 6.36
C TYR A 66 24.41 -22.85 7.31
N LYS A 67 23.98 -23.75 8.21
CA LYS A 67 24.87 -24.40 9.19
C LYS A 67 26.02 -25.13 8.48
N GLN A 68 25.70 -25.93 7.47
CA GLN A 68 26.70 -26.64 6.67
C GLN A 68 27.70 -25.67 6.03
N LYS A 69 27.19 -24.65 5.32
CA LYS A 69 28.02 -23.66 4.62
C LYS A 69 28.85 -22.80 5.57
N TRP A 70 28.33 -22.49 6.75
CA TRP A 70 29.03 -21.73 7.79
C TRP A 70 30.19 -22.54 8.38
N THR A 71 29.98 -23.84 8.63
CA THR A 71 31.05 -24.76 9.03
C THR A 71 32.10 -24.94 7.93
N SER A 72 31.70 -25.10 6.66
CA SER A 72 32.65 -25.18 5.53
C SER A 72 33.46 -23.90 5.33
N ALA A 73 32.91 -22.74 5.71
CA ALA A 73 33.62 -21.47 5.73
C ALA A 73 34.53 -21.29 6.96
N ASN A 74 34.68 -22.32 7.80
CA ASN A 74 35.40 -22.27 9.06
C ASN A 74 34.92 -21.15 9.98
N TYR A 75 33.60 -20.90 10.01
CA TYR A 75 32.98 -19.85 10.84
C TYR A 75 33.51 -18.44 10.57
N LYS A 76 34.13 -18.20 9.40
CA LYS A 76 34.66 -16.89 8.99
C LYS A 76 33.70 -16.22 8.01
N GLN A 77 33.23 -15.03 8.36
CA GLN A 77 32.26 -14.28 7.58
C GLN A 77 32.74 -13.96 6.16
N GLU A 78 33.95 -13.42 6.01
CA GLU A 78 34.50 -13.07 4.69
C GLU A 78 34.56 -14.29 3.76
N ARG A 79 35.04 -15.43 4.30
CA ARG A 79 35.11 -16.70 3.57
C ARG A 79 33.72 -17.22 3.21
N PHE A 80 32.75 -17.08 4.12
CA PHE A 80 31.37 -17.48 3.87
C PHE A 80 30.73 -16.69 2.73
N LEU A 81 30.87 -15.35 2.76
CA LEU A 81 30.32 -14.47 1.75
C LEU A 81 30.94 -14.73 0.37
N LYS A 82 32.26 -14.90 0.32
CA LYS A 82 32.99 -15.18 -0.93
C LYS A 82 32.64 -16.55 -1.52
N ASN A 83 32.59 -17.60 -0.69
CA ASN A 83 32.39 -18.97 -1.17
C ASN A 83 30.94 -19.31 -1.51
N ASN A 84 29.97 -18.53 -1.01
CA ASN A 84 28.55 -18.81 -1.17
C ASN A 84 27.80 -17.67 -1.87
N GLU A 85 28.49 -16.83 -2.63
CA GLU A 85 27.90 -15.63 -3.23
C GLU A 85 26.68 -15.96 -4.11
N GLU A 86 26.78 -16.99 -4.95
CA GLU A 86 25.67 -17.43 -5.81
C GLU A 86 24.49 -17.93 -4.98
N TRP A 87 24.76 -18.77 -3.97
CA TRP A 87 23.72 -19.27 -3.07
C TRP A 87 23.04 -18.14 -2.29
N LEU A 88 23.75 -17.08 -1.93
CA LEU A 88 23.22 -15.92 -1.22
C LEU A 88 22.31 -15.05 -2.11
N LYS A 89 22.48 -15.09 -3.44
CA LYS A 89 21.62 -14.38 -4.41
C LYS A 89 20.26 -15.05 -4.58
N GLU A 90 20.15 -16.36 -4.30
CA GLU A 90 18.89 -17.08 -4.38
C GLU A 90 17.84 -16.51 -3.41
N THR A 91 16.57 -16.54 -3.81
CA THR A 91 15.44 -16.01 -3.03
C THR A 91 14.57 -17.14 -2.48
N LEU A 92 13.96 -16.87 -1.32
CA LEU A 92 12.93 -17.70 -0.72
C LEU A 92 11.60 -16.94 -0.73
N LYS A 93 10.53 -17.66 -1.07
CA LYS A 93 9.16 -17.11 -1.10
C LYS A 93 8.52 -17.29 0.27
N PHE A 94 8.08 -16.18 0.84
CA PHE A 94 7.37 -16.12 2.10
C PHE A 94 5.96 -15.58 1.87
N ALA A 95 4.95 -16.22 2.44
CA ALA A 95 3.62 -15.61 2.52
C ALA A 95 3.69 -14.37 3.41
N ILE A 96 3.01 -13.30 2.99
CA ILE A 96 2.73 -12.11 3.78
C ILE A 96 1.26 -12.14 4.12
N TRP A 97 0.98 -12.06 5.40
CA TRP A 97 -0.36 -12.05 5.93
C TRP A 97 -0.73 -10.60 6.23
N SER A 98 -1.45 -9.97 5.29
CA SER A 98 -2.11 -8.70 5.58
C SER A 98 -3.56 -8.96 5.95
N LYS A 99 -3.96 -8.53 7.14
CA LYS A 99 -5.39 -8.34 7.44
C LYS A 99 -5.90 -7.31 6.44
N GLU A 100 -6.93 -7.67 5.68
CA GLU A 100 -7.68 -6.66 4.95
C GLU A 100 -8.11 -5.59 5.95
N LYS A 101 -7.96 -4.31 5.58
CA LYS A 101 -8.43 -3.23 6.43
C LYS A 101 -9.95 -3.31 6.48
N ALA A 102 -10.47 -3.96 7.52
CA ALA A 102 -11.89 -3.94 7.83
C ALA A 102 -12.31 -2.48 8.06
N GLY A 103 -13.04 -1.94 7.08
CA GLY A 103 -13.50 -0.57 7.09
C GLY A 103 -14.89 -0.51 6.48
N ARG A 104 -15.62 0.56 6.77
CA ARG A 104 -16.92 0.80 6.14
C ARG A 104 -16.75 0.79 4.60
N PRO A 105 -17.54 0.01 3.85
CA PRO A 105 -17.51 0.01 2.40
C PRO A 105 -17.57 1.45 1.87
N THR A 106 -16.69 1.77 0.92
CA THR A 106 -16.67 3.08 0.30
C THR A 106 -17.79 3.15 -0.72
N ILE A 107 -18.76 4.03 -0.46
CA ILE A 107 -19.81 4.36 -1.44
C ILE A 107 -19.19 5.25 -2.51
N GLU A 108 -19.58 5.04 -3.77
CA GLU A 108 -19.20 5.89 -4.90
C GLU A 108 -19.55 7.37 -4.67
N PHE A 109 -18.88 8.27 -5.39
CA PHE A 109 -19.12 9.71 -5.21
C PHE A 109 -20.55 10.10 -5.58
N ALA A 110 -21.12 9.54 -6.66
CA ALA A 110 -22.48 9.83 -7.14
C ALA A 110 -23.54 9.50 -6.07
N GLU A 111 -23.45 8.32 -5.48
CA GLU A 111 -24.38 7.78 -4.47
C GLU A 111 -24.14 8.30 -3.04
N SER A 112 -23.10 9.12 -2.84
CA SER A 112 -22.81 9.70 -1.53
C SER A 112 -23.80 10.80 -1.15
N SER A 113 -24.15 10.87 0.13
CA SER A 113 -24.91 12.01 0.69
C SER A 113 -24.17 13.34 0.49
N ASP A 114 -24.89 14.45 0.42
CA ASP A 114 -24.30 15.79 0.22
C ASP A 114 -23.24 16.14 1.27
N ARG A 115 -23.49 15.79 2.54
CA ARG A 115 -22.50 15.97 3.62
C ARG A 115 -21.20 15.22 3.29
N SER A 116 -21.30 14.01 2.77
CA SER A 116 -20.16 13.18 2.40
C SER A 116 -19.44 13.71 1.16
N LYS A 117 -20.18 14.16 0.13
CA LYS A 117 -19.63 14.83 -1.07
C LYS A 117 -18.84 16.08 -0.69
N ARG A 118 -19.38 16.92 0.21
CA ARG A 118 -18.69 18.11 0.73
C ARG A 118 -17.39 17.76 1.45
N ARG A 119 -17.39 16.69 2.26
CA ARG A 119 -16.19 16.21 2.95
C ARG A 119 -15.15 15.66 1.97
N LYS A 120 -15.55 14.81 1.02
CA LYS A 120 -14.67 14.22 -0.01
C LYS A 120 -13.98 15.28 -0.87
N THR A 121 -14.69 16.36 -1.20
CA THR A 121 -14.16 17.49 -2.02
C THR A 121 -13.41 18.55 -1.23
N LYS A 122 -13.35 18.48 0.10
CA LYS A 122 -12.74 19.52 0.96
C LYS A 122 -11.27 19.76 0.61
N GLY A 123 -10.47 18.70 0.53
CA GLY A 123 -9.05 18.84 0.22
C GLY A 123 -8.77 19.43 -1.16
N LEU A 124 -9.67 19.25 -2.12
CA LEU A 124 -9.56 19.87 -3.43
C LEU A 124 -9.83 21.38 -3.37
N ARG A 125 -10.88 21.79 -2.62
CA ARG A 125 -11.23 23.21 -2.42
C ARG A 125 -10.21 24.00 -1.59
N GLU A 126 -9.47 23.33 -0.73
CA GLU A 126 -8.43 23.97 0.10
C GLU A 126 -7.12 24.18 -0.66
N LYS A 127 -6.82 23.33 -1.64
CA LYS A 127 -5.53 23.34 -2.36
C LYS A 127 -5.55 24.17 -3.64
N VAL A 128 -6.70 24.30 -4.27
CA VAL A 128 -6.84 24.86 -5.62
C VAL A 128 -7.77 26.06 -5.58
N SER A 129 -7.43 27.10 -6.35
CA SER A 129 -8.24 28.32 -6.42
C SER A 129 -9.62 28.04 -7.03
N ALA A 130 -10.61 28.88 -6.68
CA ALA A 130 -11.95 28.76 -7.26
C ALA A 130 -11.96 28.93 -8.79
N GLU A 131 -11.06 29.75 -9.33
CA GLU A 131 -10.92 30.00 -10.77
C GLU A 131 -10.44 28.73 -11.49
N GLU A 132 -9.36 28.12 -11.00
CA GLU A 132 -8.82 26.87 -11.55
C GLU A 132 -9.82 25.72 -11.43
N LEU A 133 -10.53 25.61 -10.31
CA LEU A 133 -11.57 24.58 -10.13
C LEU A 133 -12.70 24.74 -11.14
N THR A 134 -13.08 25.97 -11.44
CA THR A 134 -14.17 26.20 -12.38
C THR A 134 -13.74 25.97 -13.82
N TYR A 135 -12.51 26.35 -14.17
CA TYR A 135 -11.91 26.02 -15.46
C TYR A 135 -11.75 24.51 -15.65
N ALA A 136 -11.29 23.80 -14.61
CA ALA A 136 -11.19 22.33 -14.62
C ALA A 136 -12.56 21.69 -14.85
N ALA A 137 -13.60 22.13 -14.13
CA ALA A 137 -14.97 21.63 -14.33
C ALA A 137 -15.48 21.87 -15.77
N GLN A 138 -15.21 23.06 -16.33
CA GLN A 138 -15.54 23.38 -17.72
C GLN A 138 -14.86 22.41 -18.71
N MET A 139 -13.58 22.11 -18.49
CA MET A 139 -12.79 21.24 -19.35
C MET A 139 -13.22 19.77 -19.23
N SER A 140 -13.50 19.28 -18.02
CA SER A 140 -14.03 17.93 -17.80
C SER A 140 -15.35 17.72 -18.53
N GLN A 141 -16.29 18.68 -18.42
CA GLN A 141 -17.57 18.60 -19.13
C GLN A 141 -17.40 18.64 -20.65
N ARG A 142 -16.41 19.37 -21.17
CA ARG A 142 -16.10 19.37 -22.60
C ARG A 142 -15.57 18.01 -23.07
N ALA A 143 -14.70 17.38 -22.27
CA ALA A 143 -14.12 16.06 -22.57
C ALA A 143 -15.18 14.95 -22.54
N GLU A 144 -16.16 15.04 -21.64
CA GLU A 144 -17.31 14.15 -21.57
C GLU A 144 -18.32 14.35 -22.73
N GLY A 145 -18.13 15.37 -23.58
CA GLY A 145 -19.02 15.69 -24.70
C GLY A 145 -20.15 16.66 -24.38
N ASN A 146 -20.28 17.10 -23.13
CA ASN A 146 -21.31 18.04 -22.64
C ASN A 146 -20.98 19.49 -23.01
N LYS A 147 -20.96 19.79 -24.32
CA LYS A 147 -20.55 21.08 -24.88
C LYS A 147 -21.36 22.26 -24.33
N ASP A 148 -22.68 22.10 -24.17
CA ASP A 148 -23.53 23.20 -23.71
C ASP A 148 -23.38 23.48 -22.22
N VAL A 149 -23.21 22.45 -21.39
CA VAL A 149 -22.87 22.61 -19.96
C VAL A 149 -21.54 23.36 -19.81
N SER A 150 -20.52 22.98 -20.59
CA SER A 150 -19.23 23.68 -20.62
C SER A 150 -19.38 25.17 -20.99
N LYS A 151 -20.18 25.50 -22.02
CA LYS A 151 -20.47 26.91 -22.38
C LYS A 151 -21.20 27.65 -21.27
N ILE A 152 -22.14 27.00 -20.58
CA ILE A 152 -22.89 27.60 -19.48
C ILE A 152 -21.96 27.93 -18.31
N ILE A 153 -21.11 26.99 -17.89
CA ILE A 153 -20.12 27.22 -16.82
C ILE A 153 -19.25 28.43 -17.16
N LYS A 154 -18.70 28.48 -18.39
CA LYS A 154 -17.89 29.62 -18.86
C LYS A 154 -18.65 30.95 -18.81
N ASN A 155 -19.91 30.97 -19.25
CA ASN A 155 -20.71 32.18 -19.30
C ASN A 155 -21.10 32.69 -17.90
N ILE A 156 -21.30 31.78 -16.95
CA ILE A 156 -21.63 32.12 -15.55
C ILE A 156 -20.41 32.69 -14.84
N THR A 157 -19.21 32.15 -15.07
CA THR A 157 -17.98 32.66 -14.43
C THR A 157 -17.53 34.00 -14.97
N LEU A 158 -17.62 34.24 -16.27
CA LEU A 158 -17.16 35.50 -16.88
C LEU A 158 -18.03 36.71 -16.50
N THR A 159 -19.26 36.51 -16.01
CA THR A 159 -20.15 37.63 -15.71
C THR A 159 -21.04 37.30 -14.51
N PRO A 160 -20.61 37.61 -13.26
CA PRO A 160 -21.37 37.29 -12.05
C PRO A 160 -22.80 37.89 -12.04
N THR A 161 -23.01 39.04 -12.67
CA THR A 161 -24.34 39.67 -12.86
C THR A 161 -25.26 38.88 -13.78
N ARG A 162 -24.73 38.00 -14.65
CA ARG A 162 -25.55 37.06 -15.42
C ARG A 162 -26.00 35.89 -14.55
N ALA A 163 -25.17 35.42 -13.61
CA ALA A 163 -25.56 34.35 -12.69
C ALA A 163 -26.83 34.70 -11.90
N THR A 164 -26.95 35.95 -11.44
CA THR A 164 -28.15 36.44 -10.75
C THR A 164 -29.36 36.52 -11.67
N LYS A 165 -29.19 36.95 -12.93
CA LYS A 165 -30.26 36.93 -13.95
C LYS A 165 -30.74 35.51 -14.26
N PHE A 166 -29.81 34.56 -14.43
CA PHE A 166 -30.14 33.15 -14.64
C PHE A 166 -30.91 32.60 -13.45
N ARG A 167 -30.42 32.80 -12.22
CA ARG A 167 -31.12 32.39 -10.99
C ARG A 167 -32.53 32.96 -10.92
N LYS A 168 -32.72 34.25 -11.19
CA LYS A 168 -34.06 34.89 -11.18
C LYS A 168 -35.00 34.26 -12.21
N LYS A 169 -34.48 33.94 -13.40
CA LYS A 169 -35.26 33.32 -14.48
C LYS A 169 -35.63 31.86 -14.18
N THR A 170 -34.78 31.12 -13.48
CA THR A 170 -34.98 29.68 -13.24
C THR A 170 -35.62 29.35 -11.89
N MET A 171 -35.38 30.17 -10.85
CA MET A 171 -35.76 29.88 -9.45
C MET A 171 -36.73 30.91 -8.84
N GLY A 172 -37.11 31.97 -9.59
CA GLY A 172 -37.92 33.07 -9.06
C GLY A 172 -37.13 34.06 -8.18
N ASN A 173 -37.74 35.19 -7.82
CA ASN A 173 -37.11 36.18 -6.94
C ASN A 173 -36.99 35.61 -5.51
N PRO A 174 -35.84 35.81 -4.83
CA PRO A 174 -35.77 35.53 -3.40
C PRO A 174 -36.66 36.54 -2.66
N THR A 175 -37.57 36.03 -1.81
CA THR A 175 -38.23 36.79 -0.75
C THR A 175 -37.22 37.31 0.26
#